data_AF-A0A8H8N7Q4-F1
#
_entry.id   AF-A0A8H8N7Q4-F1
#
_cell.length_a   1.000
_cell.length_b   1.000
_cell.length_c   1.000
_cell.angle_alpha   90.00
_cell.angle_beta   90.00
_cell.angle_gamma   90.00
#
_symmetry.space_group_name_H-M   'P 1'
#
loop_
_entity.id
_entity.type
_entity.pdbx_description
1 polymer ?
#
loop_
_entity_poly.entity_id
_entity_poly.type
_entity_poly.pdbx_seq_one_letter_code
_entity_poly.pdbx_strand_id
1 'polypeptide(L)'
;MNLCPNDNSFGPGAVCRPLDFTLYFEHSILSVAPDAIFVAVAAARIYALAKKSVVLDRPSYIHLGAKLLFVSLVAATTAAAIGLLSSHQQFQLPHITITSAALSLVSSVFLALVTWVEHFRNLRPSTLIMGYGLLKGLFGAAILRTYSAIGFHRSSIHESLEFFVTYCKESSSSTLARSSFIWLIPLLWRGRTIKFELGDLTDIPEQFKASESRAPLEVALSKPRGLIRASLVSYWDILGFVQDKSRPSQEGWALVGGFVCVYAVMLLSTALYWEKVYAAVVQYRGALVGVIYRKSLRLSSHESRTVGIGTASTYMSVDAERISEGVEYFHEVWASLVSVALGLALLYSQTKWAAFIPLVIILLTMSLATFLGKSIGKRQAAWLAATDRRVKLIVGVMQLQTAFADMQP
;
A
#
# COMPACT_ATOMS: atom_id res chain seq x y z
N MET A 1 27.68 7.34 29.98
CA MET A 1 26.36 7.34 29.31
C MET A 1 25.85 8.76 29.25
N ASN A 2 25.32 9.18 28.09
CA ASN A 2 24.75 10.51 27.91
C ASN A 2 23.24 10.48 28.21
N LEU A 3 22.88 10.18 29.47
CA LEU A 3 21.50 10.28 29.94
C LEU A 3 21.15 11.75 30.16
N CYS A 4 20.00 12.19 29.65
CA CYS A 4 19.53 13.54 29.88
C CYS A 4 18.87 13.64 31.26
N PRO A 5 19.04 14.78 31.96
CA PRO A 5 18.41 14.98 33.27
C PRO A 5 16.87 14.92 33.22
N ASN A 6 16.27 15.10 32.05
CA ASN A 6 14.82 15.04 31.84
C ASN A 6 14.32 13.70 31.28
N ASP A 7 15.15 12.67 31.18
CA ASP A 7 14.77 11.36 30.60
C ASP A 7 13.68 10.62 31.40
N ASN A 8 13.51 10.95 32.68
CA ASN A 8 12.45 10.43 33.56
C ASN A 8 11.16 11.26 33.54
N SER A 9 11.15 12.42 32.86
CA SER A 9 9.99 13.31 32.79
C SER A 9 9.16 13.03 31.55
N PHE A 10 7.83 13.12 31.69
CA PHE A 10 6.92 12.97 30.54
C PHE A 10 7.04 14.20 29.63
N GLY A 11 7.62 14.00 28.45
CA GLY A 11 7.79 15.05 27.46
C GLY A 11 8.54 14.52 26.23
N PRO A 12 8.15 14.89 25.01
CA PRO A 12 8.72 14.35 23.79
C PRO A 12 10.11 14.90 23.42
N GLY A 13 10.70 15.84 24.17
CA GLY A 13 12.01 16.41 23.83
C GLY A 13 13.06 16.13 24.90
N ALA A 14 14.17 15.51 24.53
CA ALA A 14 15.35 15.39 25.38
C ALA A 14 16.12 16.74 25.42
N VAL A 15 16.51 17.22 26.60
CA VAL A 15 17.23 18.52 26.72
C VAL A 15 18.68 18.41 26.23
N CYS A 16 19.30 17.25 26.42
CA CYS A 16 20.71 17.04 26.10
C CYS A 16 20.96 16.43 24.71
N ARG A 17 19.90 15.97 24.02
CA ARG A 17 19.98 15.35 22.68
C ARG A 17 19.13 16.14 21.68
N PRO A 18 19.74 16.77 20.66
CA PRO A 18 18.99 17.50 19.65
C PRO A 18 18.21 16.53 18.75
N LEU A 19 16.90 16.75 18.61
CA LEU A 19 15.95 15.93 17.81
C LEU A 19 15.74 14.48 18.31
N ASP A 20 15.88 14.22 19.61
CA ASP A 20 15.54 12.93 20.24
C ASP A 20 14.44 13.07 21.30
N PHE A 21 13.69 11.99 21.51
CA PHE A 21 12.68 11.90 22.55
C PHE A 21 13.29 11.60 23.93
N THR A 22 12.54 11.87 25.00
CA THR A 22 12.91 11.37 26.33
C THR A 22 12.63 9.87 26.39
N LEU A 23 13.44 9.15 27.17
CA LEU A 23 13.25 7.71 27.37
C LEU A 23 11.86 7.39 27.93
N TYR A 24 11.34 8.20 28.85
CA TYR A 24 9.99 8.02 29.38
C TYR A 24 8.90 8.16 28.30
N PHE A 25 9.04 9.11 27.37
CA PHE A 25 8.09 9.29 26.25
C PHE A 25 8.16 8.12 25.26
N GLU A 26 9.37 7.69 24.88
CA GLU A 26 9.55 6.57 23.95
C GLU A 26 8.95 5.27 24.49
N HIS A 27 9.26 4.91 25.74
CA HIS A 27 8.74 3.68 26.32
C HIS A 27 7.24 3.74 26.61
N SER A 28 6.68 4.89 26.99
CA SER A 28 5.23 5.03 27.23
C SER A 28 4.42 4.98 25.93
N ILE A 29 4.77 5.79 24.93
CA ILE A 29 3.93 6.01 23.75
C ILE A 29 4.34 5.11 22.58
N LEU A 30 5.63 4.85 22.39
CA LEU A 30 6.11 4.06 21.25
C LEU A 30 6.21 2.56 21.56
N SER A 31 6.23 2.17 22.85
CA SER A 31 6.26 0.76 23.26
C SER A 31 5.00 0.31 24.03
N VAL A 32 4.67 0.95 25.16
CA VAL A 32 3.56 0.52 26.03
C VAL A 32 2.20 0.70 25.37
N ALA A 33 1.92 1.86 24.76
CA ALA A 33 0.60 2.13 24.18
C ALA A 33 0.21 1.17 23.03
N PRO A 34 1.07 0.89 22.03
CA PRO A 34 0.80 -0.11 20.99
C PRO A 34 0.57 -1.51 21.56
N ASP A 35 1.35 -1.91 22.56
CA ASP A 35 1.24 -3.24 23.17
C ASP A 35 -0.06 -3.38 23.97
N ALA A 36 -0.45 -2.35 24.73
CA ALA A 36 -1.71 -2.34 25.49
C ALA A 36 -2.94 -2.40 24.56
N ILE A 37 -2.94 -1.58 23.50
CA ILE A 37 -4.00 -1.58 22.49
C ILE A 37 -4.06 -2.95 21.80
N PHE A 38 -2.90 -3.51 21.42
CA PHE A 38 -2.82 -4.82 20.79
C PHE A 38 -3.39 -5.91 21.68
N VAL A 39 -3.01 -5.98 22.95
CA VAL A 39 -3.51 -6.99 23.90
C VAL A 39 -5.04 -6.90 24.05
N ALA A 40 -5.59 -5.69 24.17
CA ALA A 40 -7.03 -5.49 24.28
C ALA A 40 -7.79 -5.96 23.02
N VAL A 41 -7.31 -5.58 21.83
CA VAL A 41 -7.95 -5.98 20.56
C VAL A 41 -7.73 -7.47 20.29
N ALA A 42 -6.56 -8.02 20.61
CA ALA A 42 -6.22 -9.44 20.50
C ALA A 42 -7.14 -10.29 21.37
N ALA A 43 -7.38 -9.90 22.64
CA ALA A 43 -8.29 -10.59 23.53
C ALA A 43 -9.73 -10.64 22.98
N ALA A 44 -10.26 -9.49 22.55
CA ALA A 44 -11.58 -9.41 21.92
C ALA A 44 -11.66 -10.26 20.64
N ARG A 45 -10.58 -10.26 19.84
CA ARG A 45 -10.47 -11.01 18.60
C ARG A 45 -10.43 -12.52 18.85
N ILE A 46 -9.64 -12.99 19.81
CA ILE A 46 -9.59 -14.40 20.24
C ILE A 46 -10.98 -14.84 20.71
N TYR A 47 -11.66 -14.03 21.53
CA TYR A 47 -13.01 -14.34 22.00
C TYR A 47 -14.02 -14.45 20.85
N ALA A 48 -13.99 -13.52 19.90
CA ALA A 48 -14.85 -13.58 18.72
C ALA A 48 -14.57 -14.81 17.84
N LEU A 49 -13.29 -15.15 17.67
CA LEU A 49 -12.85 -16.31 16.90
C LEU A 49 -13.10 -17.64 17.63
N ALA A 50 -13.17 -17.65 18.96
CA ALA A 50 -13.54 -18.81 19.78
C ALA A 50 -14.93 -19.36 19.42
N LYS A 51 -15.84 -18.48 19.00
CA LYS A 51 -17.21 -18.85 18.64
C LYS A 51 -17.36 -19.33 17.19
N LYS A 52 -16.32 -19.22 16.37
CA LYS A 52 -16.34 -19.61 14.95
C LYS A 52 -15.85 -21.05 14.79
N SER A 53 -16.55 -21.85 13.98
CA SER A 53 -16.13 -23.21 13.66
C SER A 53 -14.78 -23.24 12.95
N VAL A 54 -14.03 -24.33 13.15
CA VAL A 54 -12.78 -24.60 12.44
C VAL A 54 -13.13 -24.86 10.97
N VAL A 55 -12.54 -24.09 10.06
CA VAL A 55 -12.88 -24.12 8.62
C VAL A 55 -11.88 -24.97 7.83
N LEU A 56 -10.70 -25.26 8.38
CA LEU A 56 -9.60 -25.91 7.66
C LEU A 56 -9.46 -27.39 8.04
N ASP A 57 -9.81 -28.28 7.11
CA ASP A 57 -9.79 -29.75 7.31
C ASP A 57 -8.35 -30.35 7.22
N ARG A 58 -7.40 -29.62 6.63
CA ARG A 58 -5.96 -29.98 6.54
C ARG A 58 -5.04 -28.73 6.60
N PRO A 59 -4.55 -28.32 7.77
CA PRO A 59 -3.60 -27.21 7.90
C PRO A 59 -2.19 -27.58 7.44
N SER A 60 -1.51 -26.64 6.76
CA SER A 60 -0.09 -26.78 6.44
C SER A 60 0.77 -26.47 7.67
N TYR A 61 1.26 -27.53 8.31
CA TYR A 61 2.09 -27.46 9.52
C TYR A 61 3.41 -26.69 9.32
N ILE A 62 3.92 -26.65 8.10
CA ILE A 62 5.15 -25.90 7.76
C ILE A 62 4.95 -24.40 7.94
N HIS A 63 3.81 -23.86 7.51
CA HIS A 63 3.51 -22.43 7.65
C HIS A 63 3.13 -22.03 9.09
N LEU A 64 2.48 -22.93 9.82
CA LEU A 64 2.23 -22.73 11.25
C LEU A 64 3.55 -22.72 12.03
N GLY A 65 4.44 -23.66 11.74
CA GLY A 65 5.77 -23.75 12.32
C GLY A 65 6.60 -22.48 12.07
N ALA A 66 6.64 -21.99 10.84
CA ALA A 66 7.36 -20.75 10.49
C ALA A 66 6.81 -19.51 11.24
N LYS A 67 5.48 -19.39 11.37
CA LYS A 67 4.85 -18.29 12.11
C LYS A 67 5.11 -18.36 13.61
N LEU A 68 5.02 -19.55 14.20
CA LEU A 68 5.30 -19.76 15.62
C LEU A 68 6.79 -19.58 15.92
N LEU A 69 7.68 -19.99 15.02
CA LEU A 69 9.12 -19.77 15.12
C LEU A 69 9.44 -18.27 15.13
N PHE A 70 8.84 -17.48 14.22
CA PHE A 70 8.98 -16.03 14.22
C PHE A 70 8.51 -15.41 15.54
N VAL A 71 7.33 -15.80 16.04
CA VAL A 71 6.82 -15.31 17.34
C VAL A 71 7.73 -15.73 18.50
N SER A 72 8.28 -16.95 18.48
CA SER A 72 9.22 -17.42 19.51
C SER A 72 10.55 -16.68 19.47
N LEU A 73 11.04 -16.30 18.29
CA LEU A 73 12.27 -15.51 18.14
C LEU A 73 12.07 -14.09 18.70
N VAL A 74 10.91 -13.47 18.42
CA VAL A 74 10.54 -12.16 18.99
C VAL A 74 10.35 -12.24 20.51
N ALA A 75 9.74 -13.32 21.02
CA ALA A 75 9.62 -13.55 22.46
C ALA A 75 10.99 -13.77 23.13
N ALA A 76 11.91 -14.48 22.46
CA ALA A 76 13.25 -14.74 22.96
C ALA A 76 14.11 -13.46 22.99
N THR A 77 14.06 -12.63 21.95
CA THR A 77 14.79 -11.34 21.93
C THR A 77 14.26 -10.37 22.98
N THR A 78 12.95 -10.33 23.21
CA THR A 78 12.34 -9.50 24.27
C THR A 78 12.66 -10.01 25.67
N ALA A 79 12.66 -11.32 25.90
CA ALA A 79 13.08 -11.93 27.16
C ALA A 79 14.58 -11.74 27.45
N ALA A 80 15.43 -11.88 26.43
CA ALA A 80 16.87 -11.65 26.53
C ALA A 80 17.18 -10.17 26.86
N ALA A 81 16.45 -9.22 26.26
CA ALA A 81 16.57 -7.81 26.60
C ALA A 81 16.25 -7.54 28.08
N ILE A 82 15.19 -8.13 28.63
CA ILE A 82 14.85 -8.03 30.06
C ILE A 82 15.92 -8.66 30.94
N GLY A 83 16.42 -9.84 30.56
CA GLY A 83 17.48 -10.54 31.28
C GLY A 83 18.77 -9.71 31.38
N LEU A 84 19.22 -9.14 30.27
CA LEU A 84 20.40 -8.26 30.22
C LEU A 84 20.21 -6.95 31.00
N LEU A 85 18.99 -6.40 31.01
CA LEU A 85 18.65 -5.20 31.79
C LEU A 85 18.56 -5.48 33.29
N SER A 86 18.17 -6.69 33.68
CA SER A 86 18.06 -7.11 35.09
C SER A 86 19.40 -7.46 35.74
N SER A 87 20.39 -7.92 34.95
CA SER A 87 21.70 -8.35 35.45
C SER A 87 22.71 -7.21 35.62
N HIS A 88 22.60 -6.13 34.83
CA HIS A 88 23.46 -4.96 34.95
C HIS A 88 22.88 -3.92 35.92
N GLN A 89 23.10 -4.17 37.22
CA GLN A 89 22.70 -3.30 38.34
C GLN A 89 23.40 -1.93 38.38
N GLN A 90 24.34 -1.66 37.47
CA GLN A 90 25.15 -0.44 37.41
C GLN A 90 24.44 0.76 36.77
N PHE A 91 23.28 0.59 36.14
CA PHE A 91 22.61 1.65 35.39
C PHE A 91 21.19 1.91 35.93
N GLN A 92 20.98 3.08 36.55
CA GLN A 92 19.65 3.55 36.96
C GLN A 92 18.82 3.95 35.72
N LEU A 93 18.33 2.98 34.98
CA LEU A 93 17.37 3.19 33.91
C LEU A 93 15.99 3.55 34.49
N PRO A 94 15.17 4.33 33.76
CA PRO A 94 13.83 4.67 34.22
C PRO A 94 12.98 3.43 34.48
N HIS A 95 12.17 3.46 35.56
CA HIS A 95 11.24 2.38 35.92
C HIS A 95 10.31 1.97 34.77
N ILE A 96 10.01 2.89 33.85
CA ILE A 96 9.14 2.64 32.69
C ILE A 96 9.71 1.62 31.70
N THR A 97 11.03 1.45 31.63
CA THR A 97 11.66 0.48 30.73
C THR A 97 11.26 -0.94 31.14
N ILE A 98 11.18 -1.22 32.45
CA ILE A 98 10.75 -2.53 33.00
C ILE A 98 9.27 -2.78 32.69
N THR A 99 8.41 -1.78 32.89
CA THR A 99 6.98 -1.88 32.57
C THR A 99 6.75 -2.13 31.09
N SER A 100 7.48 -1.42 30.21
CA SER A 100 7.38 -1.60 28.76
C SER A 100 7.80 -3.01 28.33
N ALA A 101 8.85 -3.55 28.94
CA ALA A 101 9.34 -4.86 28.59
C ALA A 101 8.42 -5.99 29.11
N ALA A 102 7.88 -5.85 30.32
CA ALA A 102 6.88 -6.78 30.85
C ALA A 102 5.62 -6.82 29.96
N LEU A 103 5.15 -5.66 29.50
CA LEU A 103 4.00 -5.59 28.60
C LEU A 103 4.32 -6.15 27.21
N SER A 104 5.53 -5.94 26.70
CA SER A 104 5.99 -6.57 25.46
C SER A 104 6.02 -8.09 25.55
N LEU A 105 6.39 -8.68 26.68
CA LEU A 105 6.29 -10.14 26.89
C LEU A 105 4.83 -10.62 26.84
N VAL A 106 3.93 -9.92 27.53
CA VAL A 106 2.49 -10.23 27.49
C VAL A 106 1.98 -10.13 26.05
N SER A 107 2.39 -9.11 25.30
CA SER A 107 2.01 -8.94 23.90
C SER A 107 2.48 -10.10 23.01
N SER A 108 3.68 -10.65 23.24
CA SER A 108 4.21 -11.80 22.50
C SER A 108 3.41 -13.08 22.75
N VAL A 109 2.92 -13.28 23.98
CA VAL A 109 2.01 -14.39 24.32
C VAL A 109 0.67 -14.23 23.59
N PHE A 110 0.07 -13.04 23.62
CA PHE A 110 -1.17 -12.77 22.88
C PHE A 110 -0.98 -12.90 21.36
N LEU A 111 0.17 -12.49 20.84
CA LEU A 111 0.54 -12.66 19.43
C LEU A 111 0.60 -14.13 19.03
N ALA A 112 1.19 -14.98 19.87
CA ALA A 112 1.22 -16.44 19.67
C ALA A 112 -0.20 -17.03 19.66
N LEU A 113 -1.03 -16.66 20.64
CA LEU A 113 -2.40 -17.14 20.77
C LEU A 113 -3.29 -16.71 19.58
N VAL A 114 -3.22 -15.45 19.17
CA VAL A 114 -3.94 -14.97 17.97
C VAL A 114 -3.46 -15.71 16.73
N THR A 115 -2.15 -15.86 16.55
CA THR A 115 -1.55 -16.55 15.39
C THR A 115 -2.01 -18.01 15.31
N TRP A 116 -2.06 -18.70 16.45
CA TRP A 116 -2.57 -20.06 16.55
C TRP A 116 -4.05 -20.12 16.16
N VAL A 117 -4.90 -19.36 16.86
CA VAL A 117 -6.35 -19.39 16.67
C VAL A 117 -6.74 -19.01 15.24
N GLU A 118 -6.10 -18.01 14.65
CA GLU A 118 -6.41 -17.55 13.30
C GLU A 118 -5.93 -18.51 12.22
N HIS A 119 -4.84 -19.26 12.43
CA HIS A 119 -4.37 -20.25 11.46
C HIS A 119 -5.40 -21.36 11.21
N PHE A 120 -6.08 -21.82 12.27
CA PHE A 120 -7.06 -22.90 12.15
C PHE A 120 -8.46 -22.39 11.76
N ARG A 121 -8.79 -21.12 12.03
CA ARG A 121 -10.16 -20.58 11.88
C ARG A 121 -10.36 -19.58 10.75
N ASN A 122 -9.27 -19.06 10.14
CA ASN A 122 -9.34 -18.11 9.03
C ASN A 122 -8.40 -18.54 7.88
N LEU A 123 -8.92 -18.57 6.65
CA LEU A 123 -8.11 -18.76 5.44
C LEU A 123 -7.27 -17.52 5.06
N ARG A 124 -7.51 -16.37 5.71
CA ARG A 124 -6.81 -15.09 5.44
C ARG A 124 -5.83 -14.76 6.57
N PRO A 125 -4.60 -14.28 6.31
CA PRO A 125 -3.70 -13.83 7.35
C PRO A 125 -4.28 -12.58 8.02
N SER A 126 -3.95 -12.41 9.30
CA SER A 126 -4.49 -11.34 10.12
C SER A 126 -4.03 -9.96 9.66
N THR A 127 -4.97 -9.04 9.46
CA THR A 127 -4.66 -7.61 9.38
C THR A 127 -4.08 -7.09 10.70
N LEU A 128 -4.51 -7.68 11.83
CA LEU A 128 -4.13 -7.27 13.18
C LEU A 128 -2.68 -7.63 13.49
N ILE A 129 -2.26 -8.87 13.22
CA ILE A 129 -0.87 -9.30 13.43
C ILE A 129 0.09 -8.47 12.56
N MET A 130 -0.28 -8.24 11.30
CA MET A 130 0.61 -7.55 10.37
C MET A 130 0.69 -6.04 10.63
N GLY A 131 -0.44 -5.41 10.97
CA GLY A 131 -0.46 -4.01 11.38
C GLY A 131 0.33 -3.77 12.67
N TYR A 132 0.18 -4.66 13.66
CA TYR A 132 0.96 -4.60 14.90
C TYR A 132 2.46 -4.80 14.65
N GLY A 133 2.85 -5.78 13.84
CA GLY A 133 4.25 -6.03 13.50
C GLY A 133 4.93 -4.86 12.79
N LEU A 134 4.24 -4.21 11.84
CA LEU A 134 4.75 -3.02 11.16
C LEU A 134 4.93 -1.85 12.13
N LEU A 135 3.93 -1.60 12.98
CA LEU A 135 3.97 -0.54 13.98
C LEU A 135 5.10 -0.77 14.99
N LYS A 136 5.27 -2.01 15.49
CA LYS A 136 6.36 -2.39 16.39
C LYS A 136 7.73 -2.28 15.74
N GLY A 137 7.87 -2.63 14.45
CA GLY A 137 9.13 -2.48 13.72
C GLY A 137 9.55 -1.01 13.59
N LEU A 138 8.61 -0.12 13.22
CA LEU A 138 8.86 1.31 13.08
C LEU A 138 9.24 1.96 14.41
N PHE A 139 8.49 1.67 15.48
CA PHE A 139 8.76 2.23 16.80
C PHE A 139 10.00 1.62 17.46
N GLY A 140 10.26 0.33 17.24
CA GLY A 140 11.48 -0.33 17.67
C GLY A 140 12.72 0.27 17.01
N ALA A 141 12.65 0.67 15.73
CA ALA A 141 13.76 1.35 15.05
C ALA A 141 14.06 2.72 15.66
N ALA A 142 13.04 3.48 16.06
CA ALA A 142 13.21 4.76 16.75
C ALA A 142 13.90 4.56 18.11
N ILE A 143 13.41 3.62 18.93
CA ILE A 143 14.01 3.30 20.24
C ILE A 143 15.46 2.81 20.10
N LEU A 144 15.73 1.96 19.11
CA LEU A 144 17.07 1.40 18.87
C LEU A 144 18.09 2.49 18.48
N ARG A 145 17.66 3.50 17.72
CA ARG A 145 18.48 4.67 17.39
C ARG A 145 18.86 5.44 18.66
N THR A 146 17.90 5.67 19.55
CA THR A 146 18.12 6.39 20.82
C THR A 146 19.08 5.62 21.73
N TYR A 147 18.94 4.31 21.87
CA TYR A 147 19.89 3.46 22.61
C TYR A 147 21.30 3.45 22.00
N SER A 148 21.40 3.45 20.67
CA SER A 148 22.69 3.58 19.97
C SER A 148 23.36 4.94 20.25
N ALA A 149 22.59 6.03 20.35
CA ALA A 149 23.09 7.36 20.63
C ALA A 149 23.57 7.54 22.09
N ILE A 150 22.98 6.79 23.03
CA ILE A 150 23.34 6.80 24.46
C ILE A 150 24.65 6.03 24.73
N GLY A 151 25.19 5.34 23.72
CA GLY A 151 26.47 4.63 23.78
C GLY A 151 26.36 3.15 24.15
N PHE A 152 25.19 2.53 23.94
CA PHE A 152 25.04 1.09 24.08
C PHE A 152 25.76 0.39 22.92
N HIS A 153 26.87 -0.29 23.20
CA HIS A 153 27.79 -0.82 22.18
C HIS A 153 27.12 -1.89 21.30
N ARG A 154 27.35 -1.73 20.01
CA ARG A 154 26.91 -2.54 18.87
C ARG A 154 27.42 -3.99 18.94
N SER A 155 26.58 -4.92 19.35
CA SER A 155 26.69 -6.33 18.94
C SER A 155 25.28 -6.89 18.74
N SER A 156 25.04 -7.39 17.52
CA SER A 156 23.80 -8.05 17.08
C SER A 156 22.61 -7.15 16.71
N ILE A 157 22.71 -6.40 15.61
CA ILE A 157 21.55 -5.75 14.95
C ILE A 157 21.36 -6.27 13.50
N HIS A 158 22.14 -7.26 13.04
CA HIS A 158 22.08 -7.69 11.64
C HIS A 158 21.13 -8.86 11.33
N GLU A 159 20.36 -9.36 12.30
CA GLU A 159 19.63 -10.62 12.10
C GLU A 159 18.14 -10.50 12.42
N SER A 160 17.46 -9.55 11.76
CA SER A 160 15.99 -9.47 11.85
C SER A 160 15.29 -8.99 10.57
N LEU A 161 16.01 -8.80 9.46
CA LEU A 161 15.41 -8.29 8.22
C LEU A 161 15.18 -9.34 7.11
N GLU A 162 15.37 -10.62 7.37
CA GLU A 162 15.04 -11.68 6.42
C GLU A 162 14.10 -12.71 7.06
N PHE A 163 12.81 -12.38 7.24
CA PHE A 163 11.78 -13.43 7.31
C PHE A 163 10.35 -12.90 7.09
N PHE A 164 10.13 -12.08 6.06
CA PHE A 164 8.80 -11.59 5.69
C PHE A 164 8.36 -11.96 4.27
N VAL A 165 8.66 -13.19 3.86
CA VAL A 165 8.23 -13.74 2.57
C VAL A 165 7.51 -15.07 2.79
N THR A 166 6.33 -15.00 3.42
CA THR A 166 5.39 -16.13 3.37
C THR A 166 4.49 -15.93 2.17
N TYR A 167 4.58 -16.86 1.22
CA TYR A 167 3.75 -16.94 0.02
C TYR A 167 2.27 -16.82 0.38
N CYS A 168 1.61 -15.74 -0.05
CA CYS A 168 0.18 -15.56 0.17
C CYS A 168 -0.46 -15.17 -1.15
N LYS A 169 -1.38 -16.00 -1.67
CA LYS A 169 -2.18 -15.66 -2.85
C LYS A 169 -3.06 -14.43 -2.53
N GLU A 170 -3.29 -13.56 -3.50
CA GLU A 170 -4.09 -12.33 -3.37
C GLU A 170 -5.50 -12.57 -2.76
N SER A 171 -6.11 -13.71 -3.09
CA SER A 171 -7.40 -14.15 -2.54
C SER A 171 -7.36 -14.34 -1.01
N SER A 172 -6.22 -14.78 -0.49
CA SER A 172 -6.00 -15.01 0.93
C SER A 172 -5.49 -13.77 1.65
N SER A 173 -4.83 -12.81 1.01
CA SER A 173 -4.16 -11.69 1.71
C SER A 173 -5.11 -10.75 2.47
N SER A 174 -4.60 -10.18 3.56
CA SER A 174 -5.32 -9.23 4.43
C SER A 174 -5.43 -7.86 3.72
N THR A 175 -6.41 -7.01 4.06
CA THR A 175 -6.63 -5.71 3.38
C THR A 175 -5.39 -4.81 3.39
N LEU A 176 -4.62 -4.84 4.49
CA LEU A 176 -3.36 -4.09 4.59
C LEU A 176 -2.26 -4.70 3.69
N ALA A 177 -2.21 -6.03 3.58
CA ALA A 177 -1.27 -6.72 2.68
C ALA A 177 -1.61 -6.47 1.21
N ARG A 178 -2.90 -6.38 0.89
CA ARG A 178 -3.39 -6.02 -0.45
C ARG A 178 -2.92 -4.61 -0.82
N SER A 179 -3.13 -3.64 0.08
CA SER A 179 -2.73 -2.25 -0.16
C SER A 179 -1.21 -2.03 -0.24
N SER A 180 -0.42 -2.81 0.49
CA SER A 180 1.04 -2.66 0.50
C SER A 180 1.75 -3.50 -0.56
N PHE A 181 1.02 -4.30 -1.35
CA PHE A 181 1.54 -5.23 -2.36
C PHE A 181 2.64 -6.18 -1.84
N ILE A 182 2.75 -6.37 -0.52
CA ILE A 182 3.78 -7.21 0.12
C ILE A 182 3.65 -8.68 -0.35
N TRP A 183 2.44 -9.10 -0.71
CA TRP A 183 2.18 -10.43 -1.28
C TRP A 183 2.86 -10.67 -2.65
N LEU A 184 3.28 -9.61 -3.35
CA LEU A 184 3.94 -9.68 -4.64
C LEU A 184 5.46 -9.93 -4.51
N ILE A 185 6.06 -9.61 -3.35
CA ILE A 185 7.50 -9.77 -3.08
C ILE A 185 7.98 -11.22 -3.31
N PRO A 186 7.32 -12.28 -2.79
CA PRO A 186 7.70 -13.66 -3.10
C PRO A 186 7.70 -13.99 -4.59
N LEU A 187 6.72 -13.46 -5.34
CA LEU A 187 6.60 -13.69 -6.78
C LEU A 187 7.74 -12.99 -7.51
N LEU A 188 8.01 -11.71 -7.22
CA LEU A 188 9.13 -10.97 -7.82
C LEU A 188 10.48 -11.65 -7.55
N TRP A 189 10.67 -12.19 -6.34
CA TRP A 189 11.87 -12.94 -5.99
C TRP A 189 12.01 -14.24 -6.80
N ARG A 190 10.92 -14.99 -7.00
CA ARG A 190 10.92 -16.20 -7.84
C ARG A 190 11.19 -15.88 -9.31
N GLY A 191 10.68 -14.75 -9.82
CA GLY A 191 10.95 -14.27 -11.18
C GLY A 191 12.42 -13.97 -11.47
N ARG A 192 13.23 -13.82 -10.43
CA ARG A 192 14.68 -13.62 -10.58
C ARG A 192 15.42 -14.92 -10.93
N THR A 193 14.85 -16.06 -10.56
CA THR A 193 15.48 -17.38 -10.74
C THR A 193 14.80 -18.23 -11.81
N ILE A 194 13.52 -17.96 -12.12
CA ILE A 194 12.69 -18.75 -13.04
C ILE A 194 12.04 -17.81 -14.08
N LYS A 195 12.01 -18.24 -15.35
CA LYS A 195 11.19 -17.57 -16.39
C LYS A 195 9.72 -17.97 -16.18
N PHE A 196 8.85 -17.01 -15.94
CA PHE A 196 7.44 -17.27 -15.70
C PHE A 196 6.73 -17.77 -16.96
N GLU A 197 6.05 -18.89 -16.83
CA GLU A 197 5.06 -19.36 -17.81
C GLU A 197 3.64 -19.07 -17.31
N LEU A 198 2.65 -19.07 -18.21
CA LEU A 198 1.25 -18.74 -17.87
C LEU A 198 0.68 -19.63 -16.76
N GLY A 199 1.15 -20.89 -16.65
CA GLY A 199 0.74 -21.84 -15.61
C GLY A 199 1.31 -21.55 -14.22
N ASP A 200 2.34 -20.70 -14.09
CA ASP A 200 2.93 -20.33 -12.79
C ASP A 200 2.14 -19.21 -12.09
N LEU A 201 1.28 -18.51 -12.83
CA LEU A 201 0.45 -17.42 -12.33
C LEU A 201 -0.78 -17.98 -11.62
N THR A 202 -1.19 -17.30 -10.54
CA THR A 202 -2.37 -17.70 -9.78
C THR A 202 -3.65 -17.43 -10.57
N ASP A 203 -4.59 -18.38 -10.55
CA ASP A 203 -5.91 -18.19 -11.13
C ASP A 203 -6.63 -16.95 -10.57
N ILE A 204 -7.32 -16.25 -11.47
CA ILE A 204 -8.08 -15.04 -11.14
C ILE A 204 -9.22 -15.39 -10.16
N PRO A 205 -9.31 -14.72 -8.99
CA PRO A 205 -10.39 -14.91 -8.03
C PRO A 205 -11.78 -14.77 -8.66
N GLU A 206 -12.77 -15.55 -8.20
CA GLU A 206 -14.13 -15.57 -8.81
C GLU A 206 -14.80 -14.20 -8.90
N GLN A 207 -14.58 -13.35 -7.89
CA GLN A 207 -15.06 -11.96 -7.86
C GLN A 207 -14.57 -11.09 -9.03
N PHE A 208 -13.48 -11.46 -9.72
CA PHE A 208 -12.93 -10.74 -10.87
C PHE A 208 -13.23 -11.46 -12.21
N LYS A 209 -13.94 -12.59 -12.19
CA LYS A 209 -14.38 -13.26 -13.42
C LYS A 209 -15.51 -12.46 -14.07
N ALA A 210 -15.47 -12.36 -15.40
CA ALA A 210 -16.42 -11.57 -16.20
C ALA A 210 -17.90 -12.02 -16.09
N SER A 211 -18.17 -13.20 -15.49
CA SER A 211 -19.51 -13.78 -15.35
C SER A 211 -20.33 -13.20 -14.18
N GLU A 212 -19.69 -12.69 -13.13
CA GLU A 212 -20.36 -12.27 -11.87
C GLU A 212 -20.39 -10.75 -11.65
N SER A 213 -19.75 -9.97 -12.52
CA SER A 213 -19.50 -8.52 -12.35
C SER A 213 -20.75 -7.63 -12.39
N ARG A 214 -21.96 -8.20 -12.55
CA ARG A 214 -23.21 -7.45 -12.80
C ARG A 214 -23.95 -6.99 -11.53
N ALA A 215 -23.73 -7.64 -10.39
CA ALA A 215 -24.49 -7.42 -9.15
C ALA A 215 -23.89 -6.42 -8.12
N PRO A 216 -22.55 -6.18 -8.03
CA PRO A 216 -22.00 -5.35 -6.93
C PRO A 216 -22.09 -3.83 -7.11
N LEU A 217 -22.46 -3.33 -8.30
CA LEU A 217 -22.36 -1.90 -8.65
C LEU A 217 -23.30 -1.01 -7.82
N GLU A 218 -24.41 -1.55 -7.33
CA GLU A 218 -25.46 -0.78 -6.65
C GLU A 218 -25.21 -0.60 -5.14
N VAL A 219 -24.34 -1.41 -4.53
CA VAL A 219 -24.11 -1.40 -3.07
C VAL A 219 -22.97 -0.45 -2.66
N ALA A 220 -22.01 -0.21 -3.58
CA ALA A 220 -20.81 0.59 -3.33
C ALA A 220 -21.06 2.12 -3.26
N LEU A 221 -22.21 2.60 -3.74
CA LEU A 221 -22.56 4.03 -3.81
C LEU A 221 -23.09 4.61 -2.49
N SER A 222 -23.16 3.84 -1.40
CA SER A 222 -23.98 4.21 -0.23
C SER A 222 -23.27 4.81 0.98
N LYS A 223 -21.93 4.93 1.06
CA LYS A 223 -21.27 5.52 2.24
C LYS A 223 -19.97 6.29 1.95
N PRO A 224 -19.92 7.57 2.33
CA PRO A 224 -18.79 8.00 3.15
C PRO A 224 -19.19 9.07 4.19
N ARG A 225 -18.78 8.92 5.46
CA ARG A 225 -18.72 10.05 6.41
C ARG A 225 -17.56 9.90 7.40
N GLY A 226 -16.75 10.95 7.48
CA GLY A 226 -16.03 11.33 8.71
C GLY A 226 -14.52 11.15 8.72
N LEU A 227 -13.76 11.84 7.86
CA LEU A 227 -12.31 12.03 8.11
C LEU A 227 -11.71 13.36 7.61
N ILE A 228 -12.53 14.24 7.01
CA ILE A 228 -12.05 15.44 6.31
C ILE A 228 -11.75 16.63 7.26
N ARG A 229 -12.32 16.62 8.48
CA ARG A 229 -12.17 17.75 9.43
C ARG A 229 -10.83 17.80 10.18
N ALA A 230 -10.10 16.68 10.28
CA ALA A 230 -8.83 16.64 11.02
C ALA A 230 -7.61 17.10 10.20
N SER A 231 -7.68 17.01 8.85
CA SER A 231 -6.52 17.28 7.99
C SER A 231 -6.28 18.77 7.70
N LEU A 232 -7.33 19.61 7.81
CA LEU A 232 -7.25 21.04 7.46
C LEU A 232 -6.69 21.93 8.58
N VAL A 233 -6.65 21.43 9.82
CA VAL A 233 -6.22 22.21 11.00
C VAL A 233 -4.69 22.16 11.19
N SER A 234 -4.01 21.07 10.80
CA SER A 234 -2.59 20.86 11.13
C SER A 234 -1.61 21.79 10.42
N TYR A 235 -1.93 22.33 9.22
CA TYR A 235 -0.97 23.12 8.44
C TYR A 235 -0.71 24.53 9.02
N TRP A 236 -1.75 25.17 9.55
CA TRP A 236 -1.67 26.53 10.11
C TRP A 236 -0.88 26.58 11.42
N ASP A 237 -1.03 25.55 12.25
CA ASP A 237 -0.38 25.51 13.55
C ASP A 237 1.13 25.28 13.49
N ILE A 238 1.67 24.59 12.47
CA ILE A 238 3.12 24.41 12.30
C ILE A 238 3.81 25.70 11.86
N LEU A 239 3.24 26.42 10.88
CA LEU A 239 3.85 27.68 10.44
C LEU A 239 3.89 28.70 11.58
N GLY A 240 2.85 28.72 12.43
CA GLY A 240 2.84 29.50 13.66
C GLY A 240 3.86 28.99 14.71
N PHE A 241 4.04 27.68 14.85
CA PHE A 241 5.04 27.10 15.77
C PHE A 241 6.49 27.37 15.34
N VAL A 242 6.79 27.33 14.03
CA VAL A 242 8.16 27.58 13.52
C VAL A 242 8.53 29.07 13.61
N GLN A 243 7.56 29.98 13.49
CA GLN A 243 7.80 31.42 13.63
C GLN A 243 7.89 31.88 15.09
N ASP A 244 7.24 31.18 16.03
CA ASP A 244 7.23 31.56 17.44
C ASP A 244 8.04 30.59 18.33
N LYS A 245 9.29 30.97 18.61
CA LYS A 245 10.22 30.21 19.49
C LYS A 245 9.77 30.16 20.97
N SER A 246 8.73 30.91 21.37
CA SER A 246 8.26 30.93 22.76
C SER A 246 7.28 29.79 23.09
N ARG A 247 6.79 29.06 22.08
CA ARG A 247 5.81 27.98 22.28
C ARG A 247 6.44 26.72 22.88
N PRO A 248 5.74 26.02 23.80
CA PRO A 248 6.28 24.86 24.48
C PRO A 248 6.57 23.72 23.50
N SER A 249 7.72 23.05 23.67
CA SER A 249 8.19 21.99 22.77
C SER A 249 7.19 20.84 22.57
N GLN A 250 6.32 20.59 23.55
CA GLN A 250 5.26 19.57 23.50
C GLN A 250 4.25 19.78 22.37
N GLU A 251 3.93 21.04 22.01
CA GLU A 251 3.02 21.36 20.90
C GLU A 251 3.61 20.99 19.54
N GLY A 252 4.92 21.19 19.36
CA GLY A 252 5.62 20.83 18.12
C GLY A 252 5.58 19.34 17.81
N TRP A 253 5.76 18.50 18.83
CA TRP A 253 5.72 17.04 18.65
C TRP A 253 4.30 16.50 18.43
N ALA A 254 3.29 17.13 19.01
CA ALA A 254 1.89 16.81 18.71
C ALA A 254 1.57 17.08 17.23
N LEU A 255 2.11 18.17 16.67
CA LEU A 255 1.99 18.50 15.26
C LEU A 255 2.71 17.49 14.37
N VAL A 256 3.95 17.10 14.70
CA VAL A 256 4.69 16.05 13.98
C VAL A 256 3.90 14.73 13.97
N GLY A 257 3.37 14.30 15.12
CA GLY A 257 2.52 13.12 15.20
C GLY A 257 1.27 13.22 14.33
N GLY A 258 0.61 14.39 14.33
CA GLY A 258 -0.54 14.67 13.47
C GLY A 258 -0.22 14.52 11.98
N PHE A 259 0.92 15.03 11.51
CA PHE A 259 1.34 14.89 10.12
C PHE A 259 1.65 13.44 9.75
N VAL A 260 2.35 12.70 10.60
CA VAL A 260 2.61 11.26 10.37
C VAL A 260 1.29 10.51 10.20
N CYS A 261 0.29 10.79 11.04
CA CYS A 261 -1.04 10.19 10.91
C CYS A 261 -1.73 10.58 9.59
N VAL A 262 -1.69 11.85 9.20
CA VAL A 262 -2.28 12.32 7.93
C VAL A 262 -1.62 11.62 6.74
N TYR A 263 -0.30 11.53 6.70
CA TYR A 263 0.42 10.84 5.62
C TYR A 263 0.16 9.33 5.60
N ALA A 264 0.09 8.68 6.76
CA ALA A 264 -0.23 7.26 6.84
C ALA A 264 -1.65 6.96 6.33
N VAL A 265 -2.63 7.79 6.69
CA VAL A 265 -4.00 7.70 6.18
C VAL A 265 -4.04 7.97 4.67
N MET A 266 -3.34 9.00 4.20
CA MET A 266 -3.26 9.33 2.78
C MET A 266 -2.68 8.16 1.98
N LEU A 267 -1.57 7.58 2.43
CA LEU A 267 -0.93 6.42 1.80
C LEU A 267 -1.91 5.23 1.70
N LEU A 268 -2.55 4.87 2.81
CA LEU A 268 -3.48 3.75 2.86
C LEU A 268 -4.73 4.00 1.99
N SER A 269 -5.29 5.20 2.05
CA SER A 269 -6.47 5.58 1.26
C SER A 269 -6.17 5.55 -0.23
N THR A 270 -5.03 6.10 -0.65
CA THR A 270 -4.60 6.11 -2.06
C THR A 270 -4.36 4.68 -2.55
N ALA A 271 -3.68 3.85 -1.77
CA ALA A 271 -3.42 2.46 -2.13
C ALA A 271 -4.72 1.65 -2.31
N LEU A 272 -5.67 1.78 -1.37
CA LEU A 272 -6.96 1.11 -1.46
C LEU A 272 -7.80 1.63 -2.65
N TYR A 273 -7.76 2.93 -2.90
CA TYR A 273 -8.46 3.54 -4.04
C TYR A 273 -7.98 2.96 -5.37
N TRP A 274 -6.67 2.99 -5.62
CA TRP A 274 -6.09 2.48 -6.86
C TRP A 274 -6.30 0.97 -7.04
N GLU A 275 -6.24 0.18 -5.96
CA GLU A 275 -6.61 -1.25 -6.01
C GLU A 275 -8.03 -1.45 -6.55
N LYS A 276 -9.01 -0.66 -6.06
CA LYS A 276 -10.41 -0.76 -6.49
C LYS A 276 -10.64 -0.25 -7.90
N VAL A 277 -9.97 0.84 -8.28
CA VAL A 277 -10.06 1.38 -9.64
C VAL A 277 -9.52 0.36 -10.64
N TYR A 278 -8.32 -0.18 -10.44
CA TYR A 278 -7.75 -1.17 -11.36
C TYR A 278 -8.53 -2.48 -11.39
N ALA A 279 -9.05 -2.94 -10.26
CA ALA A 279 -9.98 -4.07 -10.21
C ALA A 279 -11.22 -3.83 -11.09
N ALA A 280 -11.83 -2.64 -11.01
CA ALA A 280 -12.96 -2.27 -11.84
C ALA A 280 -12.57 -2.25 -13.32
N VAL A 281 -11.44 -1.61 -13.68
CA VAL A 281 -10.93 -1.56 -15.07
C VAL A 281 -10.81 -2.96 -15.67
N VAL A 282 -10.22 -3.92 -14.93
CA VAL A 282 -10.07 -5.31 -15.39
C VAL A 282 -11.42 -6.00 -15.59
N GLN A 283 -12.36 -5.82 -14.66
CA GLN A 283 -13.72 -6.36 -14.77
C GLN A 283 -14.48 -5.78 -15.97
N TYR A 284 -14.41 -4.46 -16.16
CA TYR A 284 -15.03 -3.76 -17.30
C TYR A 284 -14.47 -4.28 -18.63
N ARG A 285 -13.14 -4.39 -18.75
CA ARG A 285 -12.49 -4.94 -19.95
C ARG A 285 -12.94 -6.36 -20.23
N GLY A 286 -12.91 -7.23 -19.22
CA GLY A 286 -13.33 -8.63 -19.35
C GLY A 286 -14.79 -8.77 -19.77
N ALA A 287 -15.68 -7.94 -19.19
CA ALA A 287 -17.10 -7.92 -19.55
C ALA A 287 -17.34 -7.42 -20.98
N LEU A 288 -16.67 -6.33 -21.39
CA LEU A 288 -16.78 -5.77 -22.74
C LEU A 288 -16.31 -6.77 -23.79
N VAL A 289 -15.10 -7.33 -23.63
CA VAL A 289 -14.56 -8.35 -24.55
C VAL A 289 -15.48 -9.56 -24.61
N GLY A 290 -15.98 -10.04 -23.47
CA GLY A 290 -16.90 -11.18 -23.43
C GLY A 290 -18.24 -10.90 -24.14
N VAL A 291 -18.79 -9.69 -24.03
CA VAL A 291 -20.01 -9.28 -24.72
C VAL A 291 -19.78 -9.19 -26.24
N ILE A 292 -18.69 -8.55 -26.66
CA ILE A 292 -18.33 -8.40 -28.09
C ILE A 292 -18.09 -9.78 -28.70
N TYR A 293 -17.33 -10.66 -28.02
CA TYR A 293 -17.07 -12.03 -28.47
C TYR A 293 -18.35 -12.83 -28.70
N ARG A 294 -19.26 -12.83 -27.72
CA ARG A 294 -20.54 -13.53 -27.85
C ARG A 294 -21.39 -12.94 -28.98
N LYS A 295 -21.35 -11.62 -29.20
CA LYS A 295 -22.07 -10.99 -30.32
C LYS A 295 -21.46 -11.42 -31.65
N SER A 296 -20.13 -11.46 -31.78
CA SER A 296 -19.43 -11.92 -32.98
C SER A 296 -19.81 -13.35 -33.37
N LEU A 297 -20.01 -14.24 -32.39
CA LEU A 297 -20.46 -15.63 -32.64
C LEU A 297 -21.92 -15.75 -33.10
N ARG A 298 -22.72 -14.68 -32.97
CA ARG A 298 -24.16 -14.67 -33.30
C ARG A 298 -24.50 -13.74 -34.47
N LEU A 299 -23.49 -13.17 -35.13
CA LEU A 299 -23.71 -12.33 -36.32
C LEU A 299 -24.23 -13.17 -37.48
N SER A 300 -25.17 -12.62 -38.25
CA SER A 300 -25.58 -13.26 -39.50
C SER A 300 -24.45 -13.24 -40.53
N SER A 301 -24.46 -14.17 -41.49
CA SER A 301 -23.41 -14.26 -42.53
C SER A 301 -23.30 -13.00 -43.39
N HIS A 302 -24.36 -12.18 -43.46
CA HIS A 302 -24.33 -10.88 -44.12
C HIS A 302 -23.60 -9.84 -43.25
N GLU A 303 -24.00 -9.69 -41.99
CA GLU A 303 -23.36 -8.74 -41.05
C GLU A 303 -21.88 -9.09 -40.78
N SER A 304 -21.56 -10.38 -40.67
CA SER A 304 -20.19 -10.85 -40.44
C SER A 304 -19.25 -10.49 -41.60
N ARG A 305 -19.75 -10.44 -42.84
CA ARG A 305 -18.95 -10.00 -44.00
C ARG A 305 -18.73 -8.50 -44.00
N THR A 306 -19.71 -7.72 -43.54
CA THR A 306 -19.59 -6.25 -43.44
C THR A 306 -18.65 -5.82 -42.31
N VAL A 307 -18.74 -6.44 -41.13
CA VAL A 307 -17.87 -6.12 -40.00
C VAL A 307 -16.48 -6.69 -40.23
N GLY A 308 -16.37 -7.93 -40.72
CA GLY A 308 -15.08 -8.61 -40.91
C GLY A 308 -14.39 -8.99 -39.60
N ILE A 309 -13.56 -10.03 -39.66
CA ILE A 309 -12.82 -10.56 -38.50
C ILE A 309 -11.85 -9.52 -37.95
N GLY A 310 -11.23 -8.72 -38.83
CA GLY A 310 -10.29 -7.67 -38.46
C GLY A 310 -10.92 -6.61 -37.55
N THR A 311 -12.07 -6.05 -37.94
CA THR A 311 -12.76 -5.01 -37.15
C THR A 311 -13.27 -5.56 -35.82
N ALA A 312 -13.81 -6.78 -35.81
CA ALA A 312 -14.23 -7.44 -34.57
C ALA A 312 -13.04 -7.65 -33.60
N SER A 313 -11.86 -7.98 -34.13
CA SER A 313 -10.62 -8.06 -33.34
C SER A 313 -10.19 -6.68 -32.81
N THR A 314 -10.29 -5.63 -33.62
CA THR A 314 -10.03 -4.25 -33.20
C THR A 314 -10.96 -3.82 -32.06
N TYR A 315 -12.25 -4.18 -32.12
CA TYR A 315 -13.20 -3.91 -31.04
C TYR A 315 -12.83 -4.61 -29.72
N MET A 316 -12.37 -5.86 -29.77
CA MET A 316 -11.98 -6.61 -28.56
C MET A 316 -10.61 -6.21 -27.99
N SER A 317 -9.71 -5.68 -28.80
CA SER A 317 -8.37 -5.27 -28.39
C SER A 317 -8.31 -3.78 -28.07
N VAL A 318 -8.34 -2.94 -29.11
CA VAL A 318 -8.07 -1.50 -29.03
C VAL A 318 -9.22 -0.74 -28.36
N ASP A 319 -10.46 -0.98 -28.79
CA ASP A 319 -11.57 -0.14 -28.32
C ASP A 319 -12.02 -0.53 -26.91
N ALA A 320 -12.06 -1.82 -26.61
CA ALA A 320 -12.33 -2.29 -25.25
C ALA A 320 -11.28 -1.80 -24.24
N GLU A 321 -10.00 -1.75 -24.63
CA GLU A 321 -8.92 -1.21 -23.81
C GLU A 321 -9.12 0.29 -23.54
N ARG A 322 -9.32 1.10 -24.59
CA ARG A 322 -9.55 2.55 -24.45
C ARG A 322 -10.76 2.90 -23.58
N ILE A 323 -11.86 2.16 -23.72
CA ILE A 323 -13.05 2.38 -22.89
C ILE A 323 -12.74 2.03 -21.42
N SER A 324 -11.97 0.98 -21.19
CA SER A 324 -11.58 0.54 -19.84
C SER A 324 -10.62 1.53 -19.18
N GLU A 325 -9.68 2.11 -19.93
CA GLU A 325 -8.84 3.23 -19.47
C GLU A 325 -9.68 4.45 -19.08
N GLY A 326 -10.78 4.71 -19.80
CA GLY A 326 -11.71 5.79 -19.44
C GLY A 326 -12.35 5.63 -18.04
N VAL A 327 -12.54 4.38 -17.59
CA VAL A 327 -13.06 4.08 -16.24
C VAL A 327 -12.07 4.48 -15.16
N GLU A 328 -10.76 4.39 -15.43
CA GLU A 328 -9.70 4.80 -14.51
C GLU A 328 -9.81 6.29 -14.14
N TYR A 329 -10.06 7.14 -15.14
CA TYR A 329 -10.12 8.59 -14.95
C TYR A 329 -11.48 9.12 -14.49
N PHE A 330 -12.53 8.30 -14.52
CA PHE A 330 -13.89 8.76 -14.26
C PHE A 330 -14.02 9.46 -12.89
N HIS A 331 -13.44 8.87 -11.84
CA HIS A 331 -13.48 9.45 -10.51
C HIS A 331 -12.50 10.61 -10.31
N GLU A 332 -11.37 10.61 -11.04
CA GLU A 332 -10.39 11.69 -11.00
C GLU A 332 -10.94 13.01 -11.54
N VAL A 333 -11.79 12.98 -12.59
CA VAL A 333 -12.29 14.21 -13.21
C VAL A 333 -13.08 15.07 -12.22
N TRP A 334 -14.09 14.52 -11.54
CA TRP A 334 -14.87 15.31 -10.59
C TRP A 334 -14.14 15.53 -9.26
N ALA A 335 -13.33 14.57 -8.81
CA ALA A 335 -12.53 14.72 -7.60
C ALA A 335 -11.46 15.82 -7.74
N SER A 336 -10.87 15.98 -8.94
CA SER A 336 -9.92 17.04 -9.23
C SER A 336 -10.57 18.42 -9.17
N LEU A 337 -11.80 18.59 -9.65
CA LEU A 337 -12.54 19.85 -9.54
C LEU A 337 -12.76 20.24 -8.08
N VAL A 338 -13.18 19.28 -7.25
CA VAL A 338 -13.37 19.50 -5.81
C VAL A 338 -12.03 19.83 -5.13
N SER A 339 -10.96 19.12 -5.50
CA SER A 339 -9.61 19.33 -4.95
C SER A 339 -9.05 20.70 -5.32
N VAL A 340 -9.22 21.14 -6.57
CA VAL A 340 -8.82 22.49 -7.02
C VAL A 340 -9.64 23.56 -6.29
N ALA A 341 -10.95 23.37 -6.12
CA ALA A 341 -11.79 24.31 -5.39
C ALA A 341 -11.37 24.46 -3.93
N LEU A 342 -11.13 23.33 -3.24
CA LEU A 342 -10.64 23.32 -1.85
C LEU A 342 -9.24 23.92 -1.73
N GLY A 343 -8.31 23.54 -2.62
CA GLY A 343 -6.96 24.08 -2.67
C GLY A 343 -6.94 25.58 -2.90
N LEU A 344 -7.79 26.08 -3.81
CA LEU A 344 -7.94 27.50 -4.09
C LEU A 344 -8.56 28.26 -2.92
N ALA A 345 -9.57 27.69 -2.25
CA ALA A 345 -10.16 28.28 -1.05
C ALA A 345 -9.13 28.41 0.09
N LEU A 346 -8.32 27.38 0.31
CA LEU A 346 -7.23 27.41 1.28
C LEU A 346 -6.16 28.43 0.89
N LEU A 347 -5.74 28.46 -0.38
CA LEU A 347 -4.73 29.40 -0.85
C LEU A 347 -5.22 30.85 -0.79
N TYR A 348 -6.48 31.11 -1.14
CA TYR A 348 -7.10 32.43 -1.02
C TYR A 348 -7.11 32.93 0.42
N SER A 349 -7.28 32.04 1.39
CA SER A 349 -7.22 32.43 2.81
C SER A 349 -5.88 33.08 3.19
N GLN A 350 -4.81 32.76 2.46
CA GLN A 350 -3.42 33.12 2.80
C GLN A 350 -2.86 34.24 1.96
N THR A 351 -2.99 34.10 0.64
CA THR A 351 -2.38 35.02 -0.33
C THR A 351 -3.44 35.87 -1.03
N LYS A 352 -4.72 35.76 -0.61
CA LYS A 352 -5.86 36.49 -1.17
C LYS A 352 -5.90 36.34 -2.69
N TRP A 353 -5.91 37.45 -3.42
CA TRP A 353 -6.04 37.47 -4.88
C TRP A 353 -4.85 36.81 -5.61
N ALA A 354 -3.67 36.74 -5.00
CA ALA A 354 -2.52 36.07 -5.62
C ALA A 354 -2.74 34.55 -5.79
N ALA A 355 -3.71 33.96 -5.07
CA ALA A 355 -4.08 32.55 -5.18
C ALA A 355 -4.58 32.14 -6.58
N PHE A 356 -5.06 33.09 -7.39
CA PHE A 356 -5.59 32.81 -8.73
C PHE A 356 -4.51 32.73 -9.82
N ILE A 357 -3.28 33.20 -9.54
CA ILE A 357 -2.20 33.21 -10.54
C ILE A 357 -1.89 31.80 -11.08
N PRO A 358 -1.70 30.76 -10.22
CA PRO A 358 -1.48 29.39 -10.71
C PRO A 358 -2.67 28.85 -11.53
N LEU A 359 -3.91 29.21 -11.15
CA LEU A 359 -5.11 28.78 -11.88
C LEU A 359 -5.13 29.35 -13.30
N VAL A 360 -4.82 30.63 -13.47
CA VAL A 360 -4.74 31.27 -14.79
C VAL A 360 -3.63 30.63 -15.63
N ILE A 361 -2.46 30.36 -15.04
CA ILE A 361 -1.35 29.68 -15.74
C ILE A 361 -1.76 28.27 -16.18
N ILE A 362 -2.42 27.49 -15.32
CA ILE A 362 -2.90 26.14 -15.65
C ILE A 362 -3.92 26.19 -16.80
N LEU A 363 -4.88 27.12 -16.76
CA LEU A 363 -5.87 27.26 -17.84
C LEU A 363 -5.22 27.67 -19.17
N LEU A 364 -4.25 28.58 -19.12
CA LEU A 364 -3.49 29.00 -20.30
C LEU A 364 -2.68 27.82 -20.88
N THR A 365 -1.92 27.10 -20.06
CA THR A 365 -1.12 25.97 -20.53
C THR A 365 -1.98 24.82 -21.04
N MET A 366 -3.12 24.53 -20.40
CA MET A 366 -4.07 23.52 -20.86
C MET A 366 -4.70 23.90 -22.21
N SER A 367 -5.07 25.17 -22.39
CA SER A 367 -5.60 25.66 -23.68
C SER A 367 -4.56 25.59 -24.80
N LEU A 368 -3.30 25.92 -24.51
CA LEU A 368 -2.20 25.83 -25.47
C LEU A 368 -1.90 24.37 -25.83
N ALA A 369 -1.86 23.47 -24.84
CA ALA A 369 -1.63 22.05 -25.05
C ALA A 369 -2.71 21.41 -25.93
N THR A 370 -3.99 21.72 -25.69
CA THR A 370 -5.10 21.23 -26.52
C THR A 370 -5.07 21.80 -27.94
N PHE A 371 -4.70 23.07 -28.11
CA PHE A 371 -4.51 23.68 -29.43
C PHE A 371 -3.39 23.00 -30.23
N LEU A 372 -2.22 22.81 -29.61
CA LEU A 372 -1.09 22.11 -30.23
C LEU A 372 -1.42 20.65 -30.54
N GLY A 373 -2.16 19.99 -29.65
CA GLY A 373 -2.60 18.60 -29.78
C GLY A 373 -3.42 18.32 -31.04
N LYS A 374 -4.24 19.28 -31.49
CA LYS A 374 -5.06 19.13 -32.73
C LYS A 374 -4.21 18.84 -33.98
N SER A 375 -2.96 19.30 -34.00
CA SER A 375 -2.06 19.09 -35.14
C SER A 375 -1.30 17.77 -35.10
N ILE A 376 -1.20 17.14 -33.92
CA ILE A 376 -0.44 15.90 -33.72
C ILE A 376 -1.11 14.73 -34.44
N GLY A 377 -2.44 14.60 -34.36
CA GLY A 377 -3.16 13.47 -34.94
C GLY A 377 -2.92 13.30 -36.45
N LYS A 378 -2.97 14.39 -37.23
CA LYS A 378 -2.70 14.34 -38.68
C LYS A 378 -1.28 13.89 -39.00
N ARG A 379 -0.30 14.40 -38.23
CA ARG A 379 1.12 14.05 -38.40
C ARG A 379 1.39 12.60 -38.00
N GLN A 380 0.76 12.14 -36.91
CA GLN A 380 0.86 10.77 -36.44
C GLN A 380 0.23 9.78 -37.42
N ALA A 381 -0.90 10.15 -38.05
CA ALA A 381 -1.50 9.35 -39.11
C ALA A 381 -0.59 9.21 -40.34
N ALA A 382 0.02 10.32 -40.80
CA ALA A 382 0.98 10.28 -41.91
C ALA A 382 2.22 9.42 -41.58
N TRP A 383 2.73 9.53 -40.34
CA TRP A 383 3.84 8.72 -39.86
C TRP A 383 3.50 7.22 -39.78
N LEU A 384 2.31 6.87 -39.28
CA LEU A 384 1.83 5.49 -39.26
C LEU A 384 1.67 4.91 -40.67
N ALA A 385 1.13 5.69 -41.62
CA ALA A 385 0.99 5.27 -43.01
C ALA A 385 2.36 5.01 -43.69
N ALA A 386 3.34 5.88 -43.45
CA ALA A 386 4.71 5.68 -43.94
C ALA A 386 5.37 4.43 -43.32
N THR A 387 5.14 4.21 -42.02
CA THR A 387 5.67 3.05 -41.29
C THR A 387 5.05 1.74 -41.80
N ASP A 388 3.74 1.70 -42.02
CA ASP A 388 3.03 0.55 -42.60
C ASP A 388 3.56 0.20 -44.00
N ARG A 389 3.76 1.22 -44.86
CA ARG A 389 4.36 1.03 -46.19
C ARG A 389 5.77 0.42 -46.10
N ARG A 390 6.58 0.91 -45.16
CA ARG A 390 7.94 0.39 -44.93
C ARG A 390 7.92 -1.07 -44.50
N VAL A 391 7.05 -1.44 -43.55
CA VAL A 391 6.92 -2.82 -43.06
C VAL A 391 6.50 -3.75 -44.21
N LYS A 392 5.53 -3.35 -45.04
CA LYS A 392 5.10 -4.14 -46.20
C LYS A 392 6.23 -4.39 -47.20
N LEU A 393 7.06 -3.38 -47.47
CA LEU A 393 8.23 -3.54 -48.37
C LEU A 393 9.25 -4.53 -47.79
N ILE A 394 9.58 -4.40 -46.50
CA ILE A 394 10.54 -5.29 -45.83
C ILE A 394 10.04 -6.74 -45.85
N VAL A 395 8.77 -6.96 -45.51
CA VAL A 395 8.14 -8.29 -45.54
C VAL A 395 8.16 -8.87 -46.96
N GLY A 396 7.83 -8.06 -47.98
CA GLY A 396 7.88 -8.50 -49.37
C GLY A 396 9.29 -8.91 -49.82
N VAL A 397 10.33 -8.15 -49.45
CA VAL A 397 11.72 -8.51 -49.75
C VAL A 397 12.13 -9.80 -49.03
N MET A 398 11.77 -9.96 -47.74
CA MET A 398 12.05 -11.20 -47.01
C MET A 398 11.38 -12.41 -47.67
N GLN A 399 10.12 -12.29 -48.07
CA GLN A 399 9.39 -13.39 -48.75
C GLN A 399 10.02 -13.76 -50.09
N LEU A 400 10.49 -12.78 -50.86
CA LEU A 400 11.23 -13.03 -52.10
C LEU A 400 12.55 -13.74 -51.83
N GLN A 401 13.28 -13.34 -50.79
CA GLN A 401 14.55 -13.94 -50.43
C GLN A 401 14.39 -15.40 -49.97
N THR A 402 13.35 -15.71 -49.18
CA THR A 402 13.01 -17.10 -48.83
C THR A 402 12.60 -17.91 -50.05
N ALA A 403 11.81 -17.34 -50.95
CA ALA A 403 11.42 -18.03 -52.19
C ALA A 403 12.62 -18.31 -53.10
N PHE A 404 13.59 -17.40 -53.18
CA PHE A 404 14.85 -17.62 -53.91
C PHE A 404 15.74 -18.68 -53.25
N ALA A 405 15.76 -18.74 -51.91
CA ALA A 405 16.50 -19.76 -51.18
C ALA A 405 15.91 -21.18 -51.39
N ASP A 406 14.58 -21.30 -51.43
CA ASP A 406 13.87 -22.56 -51.72
C ASP A 406 14.01 -23.02 -53.18
N MET A 407 14.43 -22.13 -54.09
CA MET A 407 14.65 -22.43 -55.52
C MET A 407 16.10 -22.81 -55.86
N GLN A 408 17.04 -22.75 -54.91
CA GLN A 408 18.40 -23.27 -55.12
C GLN A 408 18.43 -24.78 -54.79
N PRO A 409 18.89 -25.64 -55.73
CA PRO A 409 18.86 -27.11 -55.59
C PRO A 409 19.86 -27.68 -54.57
#